data_AF-A0A5C4LN74-F1
#
_entry.id   AF-A0A5C4LN74-F1
#
_cell.length_a   1.000
_cell.length_b   1.000
_cell.length_c   1.000
_cell.angle_alpha   90.00
_cell.angle_beta   90.00
_cell.angle_gamma   90.00
#
_symmetry.space_group_name_H-M   'P 1'
#
loop_
_entity.id
_entity.type
_entity.pdbx_description
1 polymer ?
#
loop_
_entity_poly.entity_id
_entity_poly.type
_entity_poly.pdbx_seq_one_letter_code
_entity_poly.pdbx_strand_id
1 'polypeptide(L)'
;MHWIGYDESVNVLVIADEGVFPAGSLSVAMDGQGMVRIVGLARRTELYAHWTDIGTLESTTFADGATTLAYLTAELAKQRTSKPIALPFTAGEPIGGHKGVRIAAGGLVQLASSDDASQAGTVLGVSLAAADDGSGLDVAIIGEVTESSWSWAVGPVFLGIGGALTQAPPASGFVQQIGKAIGPHSLVVSLSTPIVLAQ
;
A
#
# COMPACT_ATOMS: atom_id res chain seq x y z
N MET A 1 -24.61 22.39 3.68
CA MET A 1 -23.17 22.26 3.91
C MET A 1 -22.82 20.81 3.72
N HIS A 2 -21.96 20.51 2.77
CA HIS A 2 -21.52 19.17 2.40
C HIS A 2 -20.16 18.92 3.05
N TRP A 3 -20.11 17.93 3.94
CA TRP A 3 -18.88 17.53 4.61
C TRP A 3 -18.19 16.44 3.79
N ILE A 4 -16.97 16.73 3.35
CA ILE A 4 -16.23 15.88 2.41
C ILE A 4 -14.85 15.62 2.96
N GLY A 5 -14.37 14.39 2.80
CA GLY A 5 -13.00 14.03 3.12
C GLY A 5 -12.75 12.54 2.96
N TYR A 6 -11.50 12.15 3.13
CA TYR A 6 -11.09 10.75 3.14
C TYR A 6 -10.98 10.23 4.57
N ASP A 7 -11.64 9.12 4.86
CA ASP A 7 -11.49 8.39 6.11
C ASP A 7 -10.37 7.35 5.97
N GLU A 8 -9.22 7.62 6.59
CA GLU A 8 -8.04 6.75 6.53
C GLU A 8 -8.25 5.41 7.26
N SER A 9 -9.18 5.35 8.23
CA SER A 9 -9.41 4.15 9.03
C SER A 9 -10.13 3.05 8.25
N VAL A 10 -10.97 3.43 7.29
CA VAL A 10 -11.78 2.53 6.46
C VAL A 10 -11.51 2.68 4.97
N ASN A 11 -10.58 3.56 4.58
CA ASN A 11 -10.07 3.70 3.21
C ASN A 11 -11.20 4.03 2.20
N VAL A 12 -11.99 5.04 2.52
CA VAL A 12 -13.11 5.50 1.70
C VAL A 12 -13.17 7.02 1.65
N LEU A 13 -13.69 7.53 0.53
CA LEU A 13 -14.10 8.92 0.41
C LEU A 13 -15.53 9.05 0.92
N VAL A 14 -15.76 10.04 1.77
CA VAL A 14 -17.09 10.32 2.33
C VAL A 14 -17.56 11.67 1.80
N ILE A 15 -18.80 11.69 1.31
CA ILE A 15 -19.58 12.90 1.11
C ILE A 15 -20.81 12.71 2.00
N ALA A 16 -20.89 13.41 3.12
CA ALA A 16 -21.83 13.09 4.21
C ALA A 16 -23.30 12.97 3.76
N ASP A 17 -23.73 13.76 2.77
CA ASP A 17 -25.10 13.75 2.27
C ASP A 17 -25.36 12.77 1.12
N GLU A 18 -24.30 12.25 0.46
CA GLU A 18 -24.42 11.40 -0.74
C GLU A 18 -24.01 9.95 -0.47
N GLY A 19 -23.09 9.74 0.48
CA GLY A 19 -22.66 8.42 0.92
C GLY A 19 -21.16 8.21 0.84
N VAL A 20 -20.79 6.94 0.70
CA VAL A 20 -19.41 6.45 0.79
C VAL A 20 -18.96 5.95 -0.57
N PHE A 21 -17.79 6.41 -1.00
CA PHE A 21 -17.22 6.14 -2.32
C PHE A 21 -15.87 5.44 -2.17
N PRO A 22 -15.51 4.53 -3.10
CA PRO A 22 -14.17 3.96 -3.12
C PRO A 22 -13.11 5.05 -3.28
N ALA A 23 -11.99 4.92 -2.58
CA ALA A 23 -10.83 5.79 -2.78
C ALA A 23 -10.40 5.82 -4.25
N GLY A 24 -9.98 6.99 -4.74
CA GLY A 24 -9.61 7.23 -6.14
C GLY A 24 -10.74 7.11 -7.16
N SER A 25 -12.01 6.97 -6.74
CA SER A 25 -13.16 6.85 -7.66
C SER A 25 -13.81 8.17 -8.06
N LEU A 26 -13.37 9.28 -7.46
CA LEU A 26 -13.94 10.60 -7.64
C LEU A 26 -12.89 11.57 -8.19
N SER A 27 -13.37 12.56 -8.95
CA SER A 27 -12.58 13.69 -9.43
C SER A 27 -13.30 14.99 -9.12
N VAL A 28 -12.56 16.05 -8.89
CA VAL A 28 -13.10 17.39 -8.63
C VAL A 28 -12.71 18.36 -9.74
N ALA A 29 -13.64 19.22 -10.11
CA ALA A 29 -13.38 20.42 -10.89
C ALA A 29 -14.12 21.60 -10.25
N MET A 30 -13.58 22.80 -10.39
CA MET A 30 -14.26 24.03 -9.98
C MET A 30 -14.28 25.01 -11.15
N ASP A 31 -15.39 25.70 -11.35
CA ASP A 31 -15.51 26.72 -12.38
C ASP A 31 -15.02 28.10 -11.90
N GLY A 32 -14.97 29.08 -12.81
CA GLY A 32 -14.54 30.44 -12.50
C GLY A 32 -15.50 31.23 -11.61
N GLN A 33 -16.67 30.68 -11.27
CA GLN A 33 -17.67 31.27 -10.38
C GLN A 33 -17.67 30.61 -8.99
N GLY A 34 -16.79 29.64 -8.74
CA GLY A 34 -16.68 28.96 -7.46
C GLY A 34 -17.64 27.78 -7.29
N MET A 35 -18.26 27.29 -8.36
CA MET A 35 -19.06 26.06 -8.33
C MET A 35 -18.14 24.85 -8.42
N VAL A 36 -18.24 23.98 -7.43
CA VAL A 36 -17.51 22.72 -7.34
C VAL A 36 -18.36 21.60 -7.90
N ARG A 37 -17.77 20.80 -8.78
CA ARG A 37 -18.35 19.59 -9.35
C ARG A 37 -17.49 18.38 -8.99
N ILE A 38 -18.08 17.44 -8.26
CA ILE A 38 -17.46 16.13 -7.99
C ILE A 38 -18.13 15.08 -8.87
N VAL A 39 -17.32 14.36 -9.63
CA VAL A 39 -17.78 13.39 -10.62
C VAL A 39 -17.12 12.04 -10.36
N GLY A 40 -17.93 10.99 -10.32
CA GLY A 40 -17.45 9.62 -10.24
C GLY A 40 -16.91 9.10 -11.58
N LEU A 41 -16.10 8.04 -11.54
CA LEU A 41 -15.51 7.40 -12.75
C LEU A 41 -16.55 6.97 -13.80
N ALA A 42 -17.80 6.67 -13.40
CA ALA A 42 -18.91 6.38 -14.31
C ALA A 42 -19.54 7.64 -14.96
N ARG A 43 -18.92 8.82 -14.78
CA ARG A 43 -19.41 10.14 -15.21
C ARG A 43 -20.76 10.56 -14.61
N ARG A 44 -21.16 9.96 -13.49
CA ARG A 44 -22.26 10.45 -12.67
C ARG A 44 -21.76 11.63 -11.84
N THR A 45 -22.52 12.72 -11.87
CA THR A 45 -22.27 13.85 -10.94
C THR A 45 -22.79 13.41 -9.58
N GLU A 46 -21.90 13.37 -8.60
CA GLU A 46 -22.24 13.00 -7.22
C GLU A 46 -22.49 14.25 -6.38
N LEU A 47 -21.81 15.37 -6.68
CA LEU A 47 -22.06 16.64 -6.01
C LEU A 47 -21.87 17.82 -6.96
N TYR A 48 -22.77 18.79 -6.84
CA TYR A 48 -22.66 20.10 -7.49
C TYR A 48 -23.10 21.20 -6.52
N ALA A 49 -22.15 21.96 -5.99
CA ALA A 49 -22.40 22.96 -4.94
C ALA A 49 -21.40 24.12 -5.03
N HIS A 50 -21.73 25.26 -4.43
CA HIS A 50 -20.80 26.38 -4.33
C HIS A 50 -19.74 26.07 -3.25
N TRP A 51 -18.51 26.59 -3.39
CA TRP A 51 -17.41 26.27 -2.47
C TRP A 51 -17.69 26.64 -1.00
N THR A 52 -18.53 27.65 -0.76
CA THR A 52 -18.95 28.05 0.60
C THR A 52 -19.85 27.02 1.29
N ASP A 53 -20.44 26.12 0.50
CA ASP A 53 -21.28 25.03 1.00
C ASP A 53 -20.47 23.75 1.23
N ILE A 54 -19.14 23.81 1.13
CA ILE A 54 -18.25 22.66 1.34
C ILE A 54 -17.42 22.85 2.61
N GLY A 55 -17.27 21.78 3.38
CA GLY A 55 -16.36 21.72 4.51
C GLY A 55 -15.70 20.35 4.68
N THR A 56 -14.79 20.25 5.64
CA THR A 56 -14.09 19.01 5.97
C THR A 56 -14.96 18.10 6.85
N LEU A 57 -14.61 16.81 6.98
CA LEU A 57 -15.29 15.90 7.93
C LEU A 57 -15.18 16.35 9.41
N GLU A 58 -14.22 17.22 9.72
CA GLU A 58 -14.03 17.85 11.04
C GLU A 58 -14.84 19.14 11.18
N SER A 59 -15.79 19.39 10.27
CA SER A 59 -16.64 20.57 10.23
C SER A 59 -15.89 21.90 10.01
N THR A 60 -14.69 21.86 9.42
CA THR A 60 -13.94 23.08 9.05
C THR A 60 -14.46 23.65 7.75
N THR A 61 -14.55 24.99 7.66
CA THR A 61 -14.93 25.72 6.43
C THR A 61 -13.70 26.36 5.79
N PHE A 62 -13.82 26.68 4.50
CA PHE A 62 -12.72 27.28 3.73
C PHE A 62 -12.85 28.80 3.64
N ALA A 63 -11.73 29.48 3.38
CA ALA A 63 -11.70 30.94 3.23
C ALA A 63 -12.02 31.40 1.80
N ASP A 64 -11.71 30.57 0.81
CA ASP A 64 -11.92 30.84 -0.62
C ASP A 64 -12.04 29.54 -1.42
N GLY A 65 -12.51 29.64 -2.67
CA GLY A 65 -12.63 28.47 -3.54
C GLY A 65 -11.30 27.82 -3.91
N ALA A 66 -10.18 28.55 -3.89
CA ALA A 66 -8.87 28.01 -4.23
C ALA A 66 -8.38 27.02 -3.15
N THR A 67 -8.56 27.37 -1.88
CA THR A 67 -8.26 26.51 -0.73
C THR A 67 -9.20 25.30 -0.68
N THR A 68 -10.49 25.48 -0.97
CA THR A 68 -11.44 24.37 -1.13
C THR A 68 -11.00 23.40 -2.23
N LEU A 69 -10.66 23.91 -3.42
CA LEU A 69 -10.23 23.07 -4.54
C LEU A 69 -8.92 22.34 -4.23
N ALA A 70 -7.96 22.99 -3.58
CA ALA A 70 -6.71 22.37 -3.17
C ALA A 70 -6.95 21.21 -2.19
N TYR A 71 -7.80 21.43 -1.18
CA TYR A 71 -8.20 20.39 -0.23
C TYR A 71 -8.87 19.22 -0.94
N LEU A 72 -9.92 19.47 -1.73
CA LEU A 72 -10.66 18.42 -2.42
C LEU A 72 -9.76 17.65 -3.41
N THR A 73 -8.87 18.34 -4.11
CA THR A 73 -7.92 17.69 -5.02
C THR A 73 -7.00 16.75 -4.24
N ALA A 74 -6.50 17.16 -3.08
CA ALA A 74 -5.65 16.32 -2.24
C ALA A 74 -6.42 15.12 -1.66
N GLU A 75 -7.62 15.34 -1.13
CA GLU A 75 -8.45 14.28 -0.55
C GLU A 75 -8.89 13.26 -1.60
N LEU A 76 -9.44 13.70 -2.74
CA LEU A 76 -9.95 12.81 -3.78
C LEU A 76 -8.82 12.09 -4.55
N ALA A 77 -7.60 12.63 -4.53
CA ALA A 77 -6.43 11.95 -5.07
C ALA A 77 -5.95 10.79 -4.19
N LYS A 78 -6.40 10.69 -2.93
CA LYS A 78 -6.05 9.56 -2.05
C LYS A 78 -6.58 8.26 -2.67
N GLN A 79 -5.64 7.39 -3.01
CA GLN A 79 -5.87 6.06 -3.54
C GLN A 79 -6.29 5.11 -2.43
N ARG A 80 -6.74 3.90 -2.79
CA ARG A 80 -6.96 2.88 -1.78
C ARG A 80 -5.63 2.66 -1.04
N THR A 81 -5.55 3.02 0.24
CA THR A 81 -4.51 2.49 1.11
C THR A 81 -4.87 1.04 1.40
N SER A 82 -4.49 0.15 0.49
CA SER A 82 -4.40 -1.28 0.74
C SER A 82 -3.25 -1.54 1.71
N LYS A 83 -3.22 -0.84 2.85
CA LYS A 83 -2.14 -0.94 3.83
C LYS A 83 -1.97 -2.42 4.12
N PRO A 84 -0.76 -2.97 3.95
CA PRO A 84 -0.56 -4.38 4.19
C PRO A 84 -0.91 -4.66 5.65
N ILE A 85 -1.46 -5.85 5.91
CA ILE A 85 -1.48 -6.35 7.28
C ILE A 85 -0.02 -6.56 7.65
N ALA A 86 0.46 -5.74 8.57
CA ALA A 86 1.81 -5.79 9.08
C ALA A 86 1.79 -6.19 10.56
N LEU A 87 2.74 -7.02 10.94
CA LEU A 87 2.94 -7.42 12.33
C LEU A 87 4.31 -6.92 12.80
N PRO A 88 4.41 -6.44 14.06
CA PRO A 88 5.67 -6.00 14.62
C PRO A 88 6.53 -7.19 15.04
N PHE A 89 7.81 -7.12 14.74
CA PHE A 89 8.84 -8.08 15.15
C PHE A 89 10.09 -7.36 15.62
N THR A 90 11.08 -8.15 16.08
CA THR A 90 12.44 -7.68 16.35
C THR A 90 13.38 -8.22 15.27
N ALA A 91 14.16 -7.33 14.67
CA ALA A 91 15.22 -7.72 13.74
C ALA A 91 16.34 -8.46 14.50
N GLY A 92 16.81 -9.58 13.96
CA GLY A 92 17.94 -10.36 14.49
C GLY A 92 19.23 -10.17 13.69
N GLU A 93 19.24 -9.19 12.78
CA GLU A 93 20.37 -8.68 12.03
C GLU A 93 19.98 -7.34 11.38
N PRO A 94 20.93 -6.56 10.82
CA PRO A 94 20.58 -5.39 10.01
C PRO A 94 19.76 -5.77 8.78
N ILE A 95 18.55 -5.23 8.67
CA ILE A 95 17.59 -5.52 7.59
C ILE A 95 17.30 -4.23 6.83
N GLY A 96 17.41 -4.28 5.51
CA GLY A 96 16.93 -3.20 4.64
C GLY A 96 15.42 -3.16 4.51
N GLY A 97 14.87 -2.01 4.15
CA GLY A 97 13.45 -1.90 3.79
C GLY A 97 13.12 -2.72 2.55
N HIS A 98 11.88 -3.21 2.48
CA HIS A 98 11.34 -3.90 1.31
C HIS A 98 12.08 -5.18 0.93
N LYS A 99 12.52 -5.94 1.95
CA LYS A 99 13.23 -7.22 1.81
C LYS A 99 12.36 -8.40 2.21
N GLY A 100 12.53 -9.52 1.53
CA GLY A 100 11.97 -10.81 1.96
C GLY A 100 12.63 -11.27 3.25
N VAL A 101 11.83 -11.55 4.27
CA VAL A 101 12.30 -11.93 5.60
C VAL A 101 11.69 -13.25 6.07
N ARG A 102 12.37 -13.92 6.98
CA ARG A 102 11.93 -15.16 7.62
C ARG A 102 11.95 -15.05 9.13
N ILE A 103 11.20 -15.93 9.78
CA ILE A 103 11.36 -16.16 11.21
C ILE A 103 12.60 -17.02 11.47
N ALA A 104 13.37 -16.66 12.49
CA ALA A 104 14.55 -17.37 12.95
C ALA A 104 14.36 -17.89 14.38
N ALA A 105 15.38 -18.56 14.92
CA ALA A 105 15.38 -19.01 16.30
C ALA A 105 15.16 -17.83 17.26
N GLY A 106 14.42 -18.07 18.35
CA GLY A 106 14.12 -17.05 19.35
C GLY A 106 13.05 -16.03 18.93
N GLY A 107 12.39 -16.22 17.78
CA GLY A 107 11.33 -15.32 17.31
C GLY A 107 11.84 -14.04 16.65
N LEU A 108 13.16 -13.94 16.42
CA LEU A 108 13.78 -12.85 15.68
C LEU A 108 13.55 -13.00 14.18
N VAL A 109 13.54 -11.88 13.47
CA VAL A 109 13.39 -11.84 12.01
C VAL A 109 14.75 -11.62 11.36
N GLN A 110 15.04 -12.39 10.32
CA GLN A 110 16.28 -12.31 9.53
C GLN A 110 15.94 -12.28 8.04
N LEU A 111 16.88 -11.86 7.20
CA LEU A 111 16.77 -11.94 5.74
C LEU A 111 16.55 -13.40 5.32
N ALA A 112 15.55 -13.61 4.47
CA ALA A 112 15.33 -14.91 3.85
C ALA A 112 16.18 -15.03 2.60
N SER A 113 16.70 -16.22 2.30
CA SER A 113 17.57 -16.43 1.15
C SER A 113 17.13 -17.67 0.39
N SER A 114 16.77 -17.51 -0.89
CA SER A 114 16.23 -18.61 -1.71
C SER A 114 17.23 -19.73 -1.98
N ASP A 115 18.53 -19.47 -1.87
CA ASP A 115 19.60 -20.44 -2.10
C ASP A 115 19.84 -21.39 -0.91
N ASP A 116 19.22 -21.12 0.26
CA ASP A 116 19.26 -21.98 1.42
C ASP A 116 17.95 -22.77 1.57
N ALA A 117 17.95 -24.01 1.08
CA ALA A 117 16.79 -24.89 1.13
C ALA A 117 16.27 -25.16 2.56
N SER A 118 17.11 -25.01 3.60
CA SER A 118 16.67 -25.18 5.00
C SER A 118 15.70 -24.09 5.46
N GLN A 119 15.66 -22.96 4.76
CA GLN A 119 14.76 -21.85 5.05
C GLN A 119 13.37 -22.02 4.41
N ALA A 120 13.18 -23.03 3.56
CA ALA A 120 11.89 -23.32 2.96
C ALA A 120 10.81 -23.51 4.05
N GLY A 121 9.73 -22.72 3.97
CA GLY A 121 8.62 -22.74 4.93
C GLY A 121 8.80 -21.83 6.14
N THR A 122 9.92 -21.10 6.23
CA THR A 122 10.18 -20.12 7.31
C THR A 122 9.95 -18.66 6.89
N VAL A 123 9.77 -18.42 5.59
CA VAL A 123 9.54 -17.09 5.02
C VAL A 123 8.25 -16.50 5.58
N LEU A 124 8.34 -15.29 6.12
CA LEU A 124 7.29 -14.63 6.88
C LEU A 124 6.59 -13.53 6.08
N GLY A 125 7.32 -12.79 5.26
CA GLY A 125 6.77 -11.63 4.55
C GLY A 125 7.85 -10.68 4.04
N VAL A 126 7.48 -9.40 3.95
CA VAL A 126 8.34 -8.32 3.46
C VAL A 126 8.52 -7.23 4.52
N SER A 127 9.75 -6.80 4.81
CA SER A 127 10.01 -5.66 5.70
C SER A 127 9.45 -4.36 5.10
N LEU A 128 8.84 -3.50 5.91
CA LEU A 128 8.32 -2.20 5.45
C LEU A 128 9.32 -1.05 5.56
N ALA A 129 10.35 -1.21 6.39
CA ALA A 129 11.41 -0.23 6.60
C ALA A 129 12.73 -0.93 6.95
N ALA A 130 13.81 -0.17 6.97
CA ALA A 130 15.08 -0.67 7.47
C ALA A 130 15.08 -0.73 9.01
N ALA A 131 15.79 -1.70 9.57
CA ALA A 131 15.93 -1.91 11.00
C ALA A 131 17.35 -2.40 11.31
N ASP A 132 17.93 -1.88 12.38
CA ASP A 132 19.18 -2.40 12.95
C ASP A 132 18.91 -3.67 13.77
N ASP A 133 19.95 -4.45 14.05
CA ASP A 133 19.87 -5.62 14.92
C ASP A 133 19.30 -5.25 16.31
N GLY A 134 18.35 -6.05 16.79
CA GLY A 134 17.63 -5.83 18.05
C GLY A 134 16.56 -4.75 18.02
N SER A 135 16.38 -4.03 16.90
CA SER A 135 15.36 -2.98 16.76
C SER A 135 14.01 -3.51 16.26
N GLY A 136 12.96 -2.70 16.41
CA GLY A 136 11.62 -3.03 15.95
C GLY A 136 11.51 -3.00 14.42
N LEU A 137 10.80 -3.97 13.86
CA LEU A 137 10.62 -4.15 12.43
C LEU A 137 9.17 -4.53 12.12
N ASP A 138 8.49 -3.72 11.31
CA ASP A 138 7.19 -4.08 10.75
C ASP A 138 7.36 -4.95 9.50
N VAL A 139 6.68 -6.09 9.50
CA VAL A 139 6.70 -7.06 8.40
C VAL A 139 5.30 -7.19 7.82
N ALA A 140 5.16 -6.85 6.55
CA ALA A 140 3.95 -7.10 5.76
C ALA A 140 3.79 -8.60 5.49
N ILE A 141 2.70 -9.17 6.01
CA ILE A 141 2.37 -10.60 5.85
C ILE A 141 1.36 -10.84 4.71
N ILE A 142 0.51 -9.87 4.42
CA ILE A 142 -0.46 -9.91 3.32
C ILE A 142 -0.89 -8.49 2.94
N GLY A 143 -1.27 -8.28 1.69
CA GLY A 143 -1.81 -7.01 1.19
C GLY A 143 -0.80 -6.25 0.35
N GLU A 144 -1.17 -5.05 -0.11
CA GLU A 144 -0.36 -4.34 -1.09
C GLU A 144 0.69 -3.44 -0.43
N VAL A 145 1.93 -3.60 -0.87
CA VAL A 145 3.08 -2.81 -0.49
C VAL A 145 3.45 -1.94 -1.68
N THR A 146 3.77 -0.67 -1.41
CA THR A 146 4.25 0.26 -2.42
C THR A 146 5.65 0.73 -2.10
N GLU A 147 6.52 0.76 -3.11
CA GLU A 147 7.89 1.23 -2.97
C GLU A 147 8.35 1.86 -4.28
N SER A 148 8.71 3.14 -4.20
CA SER A 148 9.01 4.01 -5.35
C SER A 148 10.21 3.56 -6.18
N SER A 149 11.17 2.88 -5.55
CA SER A 149 12.39 2.38 -6.21
C SER A 149 12.18 1.11 -7.02
N TRP A 150 11.03 0.45 -6.87
CA TRP A 150 10.70 -0.74 -7.67
C TRP A 150 10.39 -0.39 -9.12
N SER A 151 10.58 -1.37 -10.01
CA SER A 151 10.32 -1.25 -11.44
C SER A 151 9.77 -2.56 -12.01
N TRP A 152 8.71 -3.08 -11.38
CA TRP A 152 8.14 -4.37 -11.74
C TRP A 152 7.35 -4.35 -13.05
N ALA A 153 7.39 -5.46 -13.78
CA ALA A 153 6.32 -5.81 -14.69
C ALA A 153 5.15 -6.42 -13.91
N VAL A 154 3.92 -6.31 -14.40
CA VAL A 154 2.79 -7.02 -13.79
C VAL A 154 3.03 -8.53 -13.86
N GLY A 155 3.09 -9.22 -12.72
CA GLY A 155 3.49 -10.62 -12.69
C GLY A 155 3.93 -11.11 -11.31
N PRO A 156 4.35 -12.38 -11.20
CA PRO A 156 4.82 -12.94 -9.94
C PRO A 156 6.12 -12.26 -9.49
N VAL A 157 6.28 -12.16 -8.17
CA VAL A 157 7.53 -11.74 -7.52
C VAL A 157 7.95 -12.84 -6.56
N PHE A 158 9.20 -13.26 -6.68
CA PHE A 158 9.81 -14.37 -5.95
C PHE A 158 10.86 -13.87 -4.96
N LEU A 159 11.09 -14.68 -3.93
CA LEU A 159 12.23 -14.51 -3.05
C LEU A 159 13.53 -14.81 -3.81
N GLY A 160 14.52 -13.94 -3.68
CA GLY A 160 15.90 -14.15 -4.11
C GLY A 160 16.85 -14.32 -2.92
N ILE A 161 18.14 -14.18 -3.20
CA ILE A 161 19.23 -14.29 -2.21
C ILE A 161 19.24 -13.05 -1.30
N GLY A 162 19.45 -13.23 0.00
CA GLY A 162 19.62 -12.13 0.96
C GLY A 162 18.42 -11.17 1.04
N GLY A 163 17.21 -11.70 0.92
CA GLY A 163 15.96 -10.96 1.01
C GLY A 163 15.65 -10.13 -0.23
N ALA A 164 16.36 -10.30 -1.34
CA ALA A 164 16.00 -9.66 -2.59
C ALA A 164 14.61 -10.13 -3.06
N LEU A 165 13.84 -9.22 -3.65
CA LEU A 165 12.60 -9.54 -4.36
C LEU A 165 12.89 -9.46 -5.86
N THR A 166 12.47 -10.47 -6.62
CA THR A 166 12.84 -10.58 -8.05
C THR A 166 11.69 -11.15 -8.89
N GLN A 167 11.71 -10.93 -10.21
CA GLN A 167 10.74 -11.57 -11.13
C GLN A 167 11.33 -12.78 -11.88
N ALA A 168 12.58 -13.14 -11.59
CA ALA A 168 13.20 -14.35 -12.08
C ALA A 168 13.15 -15.41 -10.96
N PRO A 169 12.45 -16.54 -11.14
CA PRO A 169 12.41 -17.56 -10.11
C PRO A 169 13.82 -18.12 -9.83
N PRO A 170 14.18 -18.43 -8.57
CA PRO A 170 15.43 -19.09 -8.24
C PRO A 170 15.63 -20.39 -9.01
N ALA A 171 16.88 -20.67 -9.40
CA ALA A 171 17.25 -21.90 -10.12
C ALA A 171 17.76 -23.02 -9.21
N SER A 172 18.04 -22.73 -7.94
CA SER A 172 18.52 -23.65 -6.91
C SER A 172 17.97 -23.28 -5.54
N GLY A 173 18.07 -24.19 -4.57
CA GLY A 173 17.53 -23.99 -3.23
C GLY A 173 16.02 -24.20 -3.22
N PHE A 174 15.23 -23.14 -3.06
CA PHE A 174 13.77 -23.20 -3.13
C PHE A 174 13.15 -22.00 -3.84
N VAL A 175 12.03 -22.24 -4.49
CA VAL A 175 11.20 -21.21 -5.12
C VAL A 175 10.06 -20.87 -4.18
N GLN A 176 9.96 -19.59 -3.82
CA GLN A 176 8.87 -19.06 -3.01
C GLN A 176 8.34 -17.80 -3.70
N GLN A 177 7.09 -17.82 -4.14
CA GLN A 177 6.42 -16.61 -4.59
C GLN A 177 6.05 -15.80 -3.34
N ILE A 178 6.50 -14.54 -3.29
CA ILE A 178 6.19 -13.58 -2.22
C ILE A 178 4.85 -12.90 -2.50
N GLY A 179 4.52 -12.72 -3.77
CA GLY A 179 3.29 -12.06 -4.17
C GLY A 179 3.19 -11.83 -5.67
N LYS A 180 2.34 -10.89 -6.06
CA LYS A 180 2.16 -10.47 -7.45
C LYS A 180 2.28 -8.95 -7.56
N ALA A 181 3.18 -8.49 -8.41
CA ALA A 181 3.23 -7.10 -8.81
C ALA A 181 2.00 -6.76 -9.64
N ILE A 182 1.30 -5.69 -9.24
CA ILE A 182 0.10 -5.17 -9.94
C ILE A 182 0.37 -3.84 -10.65
N GLY A 183 1.59 -3.32 -10.50
CA GLY A 183 2.13 -2.16 -11.20
C GLY A 183 3.63 -2.03 -10.94
N PRO A 184 4.30 -1.02 -11.54
CA PRO A 184 5.75 -0.85 -11.42
C PRO A 184 6.25 -0.67 -9.99
N HIS A 185 5.43 -0.08 -9.12
CA HIS A 185 5.78 0.28 -7.75
C HIS A 185 4.90 -0.42 -6.70
N SER A 186 4.11 -1.42 -7.10
CA SER A 186 3.11 -2.05 -6.23
C SER A 186 3.15 -3.57 -6.31
N LEU A 187 3.18 -4.20 -5.12
CA LEU A 187 3.23 -5.64 -4.92
C LEU A 187 2.13 -6.05 -3.94
N VAL A 188 1.23 -6.91 -4.37
CA VAL A 188 0.31 -7.61 -3.44
C VAL A 188 1.07 -8.79 -2.84
N VAL A 189 1.44 -8.69 -1.55
CA VAL A 189 2.06 -9.75 -0.77
C VAL A 189 1.02 -10.85 -0.51
N SER A 190 1.37 -12.06 -0.91
CA SER A 190 0.58 -13.27 -0.74
C SER A 190 1.51 -14.47 -0.92
N LEU A 191 2.06 -14.98 0.18
CA LEU A 191 3.04 -16.06 0.15
C LEU A 191 2.41 -17.36 -0.37
N SER A 192 3.03 -17.96 -1.39
CA SER A 192 2.67 -19.31 -1.83
C SER A 192 3.25 -20.39 -0.91
N THR A 193 2.95 -21.66 -1.16
CA THR A 193 3.78 -22.74 -0.60
C THR A 193 5.15 -22.73 -1.31
N PRO A 194 6.28 -22.93 -0.60
CA PRO A 194 7.59 -23.04 -1.22
C PRO A 194 7.75 -24.38 -1.94
N ILE A 195 8.52 -24.36 -3.03
CA ILE A 195 8.93 -25.56 -3.78
C ILE A 195 10.44 -25.72 -3.62
N VAL A 196 10.88 -26.73 -2.89
CA VAL A 196 12.30 -27.09 -2.81
C VAL A 196 12.71 -27.70 -4.14
N LEU A 197 13.78 -27.16 -4.74
CA LEU A 197 14.31 -27.65 -6.00
C LEU A 197 15.25 -28.82 -5.72
N ALA A 198 15.14 -29.88 -6.51
CA ALA A 198 16.05 -31.01 -6.43
C ALA A 198 17.48 -30.52 -6.74
N GLN A 199 18.44 -30.96 -5.93
CA GLN A 199 19.87 -30.69 -6.12
C GLN A 199 20.46 -31.55 -7.24
#